data_AF-A0A438F3H1-F1
#
_entry.id   AF-A0A438F3H1-F1
#
_cell.length_a   1.000
_cell.length_b   1.000
_cell.length_c   1.000
_cell.angle_alpha   90.00
_cell.angle_beta   90.00
_cell.angle_gamma   90.00
#
_symmetry.space_group_name_H-M   'P 1'
#
loop_
_entity.id
_entity.type
_entity.pdbx_description
1 polymer ?
#
loop_
_entity_poly.entity_id
_entity_poly.type
_entity_poly.pdbx_seq_one_letter_code
_entity_poly.pdbx_strand_id
1 'polypeptide(L)'
;MLSPFGNCPKGNSPSEPYIAGHHILLAHASVTQLYREKYQDIQQGFIGTNVFAYWFVPLTNKTEDIIATQRAHDFFLGWFVHVLVFGDYPDIVKKRAGTRIPSFTEDESKQVKGSFDFIGINHYTSLHIKNNPMKLNMDYRDFNADVAADMIAIIDDTAPDQFPVLPWGLQQLLEYFKQVYGNPPIYIHENGQQTKRNTTLNDTGRVKYLQGYIGALLNAVRNGSNAKGYFTWSFLDVLELLDGYGSCFGLYYVDLDDPDLKRYPKLSAHWYSSFLKGENVSSDGAIGIEKNKTPVSSARSIQYTLKFSRDDFPPDFIFGSGASAYQVEGAAFQDGRTPSIWDTFTHAGNVHGDTGDIACDEYHKYKEDVKLMVDTGLDAYRFSISWSRIIPDGRGPVNPKGLAYYNNLINELINHEKMLPFSIRTLPFLIDLPSSLDQAGIQPHVTLFHIDLPQVLEDEYGGWVI
;
A
#
# COMPACT_ATOMS: atom_id res chain seq x y z
N MET A 1 -7.90 -17.01 18.50
CA MET A 1 -7.00 -16.03 19.12
C MET A 1 -5.66 -16.17 18.42
N LEU A 2 -5.19 -15.13 17.74
CA LEU A 2 -3.80 -15.07 17.33
C LEU A 2 -2.97 -14.97 18.61
N SER A 3 -1.91 -15.77 18.74
CA SER A 3 -0.92 -15.59 19.80
C SER A 3 -0.41 -14.14 19.76
N PRO A 4 -0.08 -13.50 20.91
CA PRO A 4 0.56 -12.20 20.87
C PRO A 4 1.79 -12.26 19.96
N PHE A 5 1.90 -11.28 19.07
CA PHE A 5 3.00 -11.23 18.13
C PHE A 5 4.27 -10.81 18.88
N GLY A 6 5.30 -11.65 18.83
CA GLY A 6 6.55 -11.47 19.57
C GLY A 6 6.46 -11.82 21.07
N ASN A 7 7.61 -12.06 21.68
CA ASN A 7 7.78 -12.20 23.13
C ASN A 7 8.64 -11.03 23.63
N CYS A 8 8.14 -9.80 23.47
CA CYS A 8 8.83 -8.60 23.95
C CYS A 8 8.39 -8.31 25.39
N PRO A 9 9.22 -8.58 26.42
CA PRO A 9 8.87 -8.31 27.81
C PRO A 9 8.96 -6.82 28.18
N LYS A 10 9.42 -5.96 27.26
CA LYS A 10 9.70 -4.54 27.52
C LYS A 10 8.56 -3.59 27.09
N GLY A 11 7.72 -4.00 26.14
CA GLY A 11 6.63 -3.15 25.60
C GLY A 11 5.34 -3.20 26.42
N ASN A 12 4.39 -2.33 26.08
CA ASN A 12 3.09 -2.14 26.73
C ASN A 12 1.98 -1.98 25.68
N SER A 13 1.48 -3.12 25.19
CA SER A 13 0.41 -3.21 24.18
C SER A 13 -0.90 -2.49 24.54
N PRO A 14 -1.28 -2.32 25.83
CA PRO A 14 -2.38 -1.47 26.24
C PRO A 14 -2.24 0.02 25.90
N SER A 15 -1.03 0.57 25.87
CA SER A 15 -0.83 2.04 25.82
C SER A 15 0.04 2.49 24.65
N GLU A 16 1.13 1.78 24.35
CA GLU A 16 2.11 2.18 23.34
C GLU A 16 1.52 2.33 21.93
N PRO A 17 0.59 1.47 21.45
CA PRO A 17 -0.03 1.68 20.14
C PRO A 17 -0.73 3.04 20.04
N TYR A 18 -1.42 3.47 21.10
CA TYR A 18 -2.12 4.76 21.13
C TYR A 18 -1.15 5.94 21.14
N ILE A 19 -0.06 5.84 21.90
CA ILE A 19 0.98 6.87 21.95
C ILE A 19 1.67 6.99 20.59
N ALA A 20 2.10 5.87 20.01
CA ALA A 20 2.72 5.85 18.70
C ALA A 20 1.80 6.41 17.61
N GLY A 21 0.54 6.01 17.58
CA GLY A 21 -0.44 6.56 16.63
C GLY A 21 -0.66 8.06 16.80
N HIS A 22 -0.63 8.57 18.04
CA HIS A 22 -0.73 10.01 18.32
C HIS A 22 0.48 10.79 17.78
N HIS A 23 1.70 10.32 18.05
CA HIS A 23 2.91 10.97 17.55
C HIS A 23 3.02 10.91 16.02
N ILE A 24 2.58 9.81 15.40
CA ILE A 24 2.51 9.70 13.92
C ILE A 24 1.55 10.77 13.36
N LEU A 25 0.38 10.99 13.98
CA LEU A 25 -0.57 12.01 13.54
C LEU A 25 -0.01 13.44 13.68
N LEU A 26 0.67 13.74 14.79
CA LEU A 26 1.32 15.05 15.00
C LEU A 26 2.48 15.28 14.04
N ALA A 27 3.31 14.26 13.80
CA ALA A 27 4.40 14.31 12.83
C ALA A 27 3.85 14.52 11.41
N HIS A 28 2.81 13.78 11.03
CA HIS A 28 2.12 13.95 9.73
C HIS A 28 1.59 15.37 9.54
N ALA A 29 0.92 15.94 10.54
CA ALA A 29 0.42 17.31 10.50
C ALA A 29 1.55 18.34 10.37
N SER A 30 2.63 18.16 11.14
CA SER A 30 3.81 19.04 11.10
C SER A 30 4.49 19.02 9.72
N VAL A 31 4.67 17.82 9.14
CA VAL A 31 5.23 17.68 7.79
C VAL A 31 4.30 18.28 6.73
N THR A 32 2.98 18.11 6.88
CA THR A 32 1.99 18.71 5.99
C THR A 32 2.06 20.23 6.01
N GLN A 33 2.11 20.84 7.19
CA GLN A 33 2.27 22.29 7.32
C GLN A 33 3.58 22.76 6.66
N LEU A 34 4.70 22.10 6.97
CA LEU A 34 5.99 22.43 6.38
C LEU A 34 5.97 22.32 4.84
N TYR A 35 5.34 21.28 4.31
CA TYR A 35 5.19 21.07 2.87
C TYR A 35 4.43 22.22 2.21
N ARG A 36 3.26 22.56 2.76
CA ARG A 36 2.40 23.64 2.27
C ARG A 36 3.12 24.99 2.31
N GLU A 37 3.84 25.28 3.39
CA GLU A 37 4.49 26.59 3.58
C GLU A 37 5.75 26.78 2.74
N LYS A 38 6.51 25.71 2.46
CA LYS A 38 7.85 25.83 1.85
C LYS A 38 8.01 25.21 0.49
N TYR A 39 7.23 24.18 0.16
CA TYR A 39 7.51 23.31 -0.98
C TYR A 39 6.35 23.20 -1.95
N GLN A 40 5.10 23.35 -1.52
CA GLN A 40 3.95 23.15 -2.38
C GLN A 40 3.88 24.15 -3.54
N ASP A 41 4.16 25.44 -3.29
CA ASP A 41 4.19 26.45 -4.36
C ASP A 41 5.31 26.21 -5.40
N ILE A 42 6.37 25.50 -5.02
CA ILE A 42 7.51 25.20 -5.89
C ILE A 42 7.27 23.89 -6.66
N GLN A 43 6.84 22.85 -5.96
CA GLN A 43 6.73 21.49 -6.50
C GLN A 43 5.37 21.17 -7.09
N GLN A 44 4.33 21.94 -6.71
CA GLN A 44 2.94 21.75 -7.14
C GLN A 44 2.40 20.34 -6.87
N GLY A 45 2.94 19.66 -5.86
CA GLY A 45 2.53 18.31 -5.47
C GLY A 45 1.41 18.30 -4.42
N PHE A 46 1.03 17.09 -4.05
CA PHE A 46 -0.01 16.80 -3.07
C PHE A 46 0.56 15.97 -1.92
N ILE A 47 0.06 16.20 -0.71
CA ILE A 47 0.43 15.42 0.47
C ILE A 47 -0.77 14.71 1.06
N GLY A 48 -0.58 13.47 1.49
CA GLY A 48 -1.63 12.65 2.08
C GLY A 48 -1.06 11.63 3.03
N THR A 49 -1.93 10.83 3.62
CA THR A 49 -1.54 9.67 4.42
C THR A 49 -2.10 8.40 3.81
N ASN A 50 -1.47 7.28 4.10
CA ASN A 50 -1.91 5.97 3.66
C ASN A 50 -2.42 5.17 4.85
N VAL A 51 -3.64 4.63 4.76
CA VAL A 51 -4.27 3.87 5.84
C VAL A 51 -4.60 2.45 5.40
N PHE A 52 -4.30 1.48 6.25
CA PHE A 52 -4.80 0.12 6.08
C PHE A 52 -6.27 0.06 6.47
N ALA A 53 -7.13 -0.40 5.56
CA ALA A 53 -8.56 -0.41 5.75
C ALA A 53 -9.18 -1.77 5.41
N TYR A 54 -9.64 -2.48 6.43
CA TYR A 54 -10.60 -3.56 6.24
C TYR A 54 -11.97 -2.97 5.91
N TRP A 55 -12.81 -3.76 5.23
CA TRP A 55 -14.25 -3.56 5.32
C TRP A 55 -14.86 -4.55 6.30
N PHE A 56 -15.61 -4.04 7.29
CA PHE A 56 -16.26 -4.85 8.30
C PHE A 56 -17.74 -5.03 8.01
N VAL A 57 -18.23 -6.25 8.23
CA VAL A 57 -19.64 -6.61 8.15
C VAL A 57 -20.08 -7.32 9.43
N PRO A 58 -21.30 -7.11 9.92
CA PRO A 58 -21.77 -7.82 11.11
C PRO A 58 -21.88 -9.33 10.83
N LEU A 59 -21.52 -10.17 11.80
CA LEU A 59 -21.68 -11.62 11.68
C LEU A 59 -23.16 -12.01 11.64
N THR A 60 -24.01 -11.32 12.42
CA THR A 60 -25.46 -11.57 12.46
C THR A 60 -26.23 -10.25 12.41
N ASN A 61 -27.52 -10.31 12.06
CA ASN A 61 -28.42 -9.14 12.06
C ASN A 61 -28.80 -8.64 13.46
N LYS A 62 -28.12 -9.11 14.51
CA LYS A 62 -28.34 -8.65 15.88
C LYS A 62 -27.82 -7.22 16.04
N THR A 63 -28.56 -6.40 16.78
CA THR A 63 -28.19 -5.00 17.04
C THR A 63 -26.79 -4.88 17.65
N GLU A 64 -26.40 -5.83 18.50
CA GLU A 64 -25.08 -5.84 19.14
C GLU A 64 -23.94 -6.01 18.13
N ASP A 65 -24.09 -6.89 17.14
CA ASP A 65 -23.08 -7.12 16.10
C ASP A 65 -22.99 -5.92 15.14
N ILE A 66 -24.12 -5.28 14.84
CA ILE A 66 -24.17 -4.04 14.04
C ILE A 66 -23.43 -2.91 14.76
N ILE A 67 -23.70 -2.69 16.04
CA ILE A 67 -22.99 -1.67 16.85
C ILE A 67 -21.50 -2.02 16.98
N ALA A 68 -21.16 -3.30 17.14
CA ALA A 68 -19.77 -3.75 17.15
C ALA A 68 -19.05 -3.50 15.82
N THR A 69 -19.75 -3.63 14.70
CA THR A 69 -19.21 -3.36 13.36
C THR A 69 -18.84 -1.88 13.21
N GLN A 70 -19.74 -0.95 13.60
CA GLN A 70 -19.40 0.48 13.57
C GLN A 70 -18.22 0.80 14.47
N ARG A 71 -18.18 0.20 15.67
CA ARG A 71 -17.03 0.36 16.57
C ARG A 71 -15.73 -0.17 15.98
N ALA A 72 -15.76 -1.27 15.23
CA ALA A 72 -14.57 -1.76 14.52
C ALA A 72 -14.11 -0.75 13.44
N HIS A 73 -15.04 -0.16 12.69
CA HIS A 73 -14.71 0.94 11.76
C HIS A 73 -14.07 2.12 12.48
N ASP A 74 -14.60 2.55 13.63
CA ASP A 74 -14.04 3.65 14.40
C ASP A 74 -12.61 3.35 14.89
N PHE A 75 -12.31 2.10 15.25
CA PHE A 75 -10.98 1.69 15.74
C PHE A 75 -9.95 1.53 14.63
N PHE A 76 -10.28 0.84 13.53
CA PHE A 76 -9.29 0.52 12.50
C PHE A 76 -9.18 1.59 11.41
N LEU A 77 -10.26 2.33 11.13
CA LEU A 77 -10.28 3.41 10.15
C LEU A 77 -10.33 4.78 10.84
N GLY A 78 -11.29 4.94 11.76
CA GLY A 78 -11.54 6.22 12.43
C GLY A 78 -10.39 6.70 13.30
N TRP A 79 -9.57 5.80 13.85
CA TRP A 79 -8.44 6.16 14.70
C TRP A 79 -7.46 7.13 14.03
N PHE A 80 -7.28 7.04 12.71
CA PHE A 80 -6.50 8.01 11.93
C PHE A 80 -7.38 8.95 11.10
N VAL A 81 -8.32 8.40 10.31
CA VAL A 81 -9.08 9.21 9.35
C VAL A 81 -10.02 10.20 10.04
N HIS A 82 -10.64 9.82 11.16
CA HIS A 82 -11.55 10.71 11.88
C HIS A 82 -10.79 11.90 12.47
N VAL A 83 -9.56 11.69 12.94
CA VAL A 83 -8.69 12.77 13.43
C VAL A 83 -8.37 13.76 12.31
N LEU A 84 -7.98 13.25 11.14
CA LEU A 84 -7.64 14.10 10.00
C LEU A 84 -8.84 14.90 9.50
N VAL A 85 -10.05 14.36 9.56
CA VAL A 85 -11.26 15.04 9.06
C VAL A 85 -11.86 15.99 10.11
N PHE A 86 -11.92 15.57 11.37
CA PHE A 86 -12.68 16.27 12.42
C PHE A 86 -11.81 16.93 13.50
N GLY A 87 -10.53 16.57 13.60
CA GLY A 87 -9.56 17.14 14.54
C GLY A 87 -9.45 16.42 15.88
N ASP A 88 -10.14 15.29 16.07
CA ASP A 88 -10.09 14.52 17.32
C ASP A 88 -10.40 13.03 17.05
N TYR A 89 -10.09 12.16 18.01
CA TYR A 89 -10.41 10.74 17.95
C TYR A 89 -11.91 10.47 18.07
N PRO A 90 -12.42 9.36 17.49
CA PRO A 90 -13.80 8.94 17.72
C PRO A 90 -14.09 8.76 19.21
N ASP A 91 -15.26 9.21 19.67
CA ASP A 91 -15.64 9.17 21.09
C ASP A 91 -15.59 7.77 21.69
N ILE A 92 -15.95 6.75 20.90
CA ILE A 92 -15.90 5.36 21.37
C ILE A 92 -14.46 4.88 21.60
N VAL A 93 -13.50 5.33 20.78
CA VAL A 93 -12.08 4.99 20.94
C VAL A 93 -11.56 5.64 22.23
N LYS A 94 -11.83 6.94 22.44
CA LYS A 94 -11.49 7.65 23.69
C LYS A 94 -12.09 6.99 24.91
N LYS A 95 -13.38 6.65 24.86
CA LYS A 95 -14.09 5.97 25.96
C LYS A 95 -13.48 4.62 26.32
N ARG A 96 -13.05 3.84 25.33
CA ARG A 96 -12.46 2.51 25.53
C ARG A 96 -11.03 2.59 26.05
N ALA A 97 -10.21 3.41 25.40
CA ALA A 97 -8.81 3.61 25.76
C ALA A 97 -8.66 4.28 27.14
N GLY A 98 -9.51 5.26 27.45
CA GLY A 98 -9.43 6.05 28.67
C GLY A 98 -8.16 6.91 28.68
N THR A 99 -7.42 6.91 29.79
CA THR A 99 -6.17 7.67 29.92
C THR A 99 -5.00 7.10 29.11
N ARG A 100 -5.17 5.95 28.44
CA ARG A 100 -4.13 5.31 27.61
C ARG A 100 -3.99 5.94 26.23
N ILE A 101 -5.02 6.67 25.75
CA ILE A 101 -4.92 7.45 24.52
C ILE A 101 -4.63 8.91 24.88
N PRO A 102 -3.59 9.53 24.28
CA PRO A 102 -3.35 10.94 24.46
C PRO A 102 -4.52 11.79 23.95
N SER A 103 -4.65 13.02 24.45
CA SER A 103 -5.65 13.97 24.00
C SER A 103 -4.98 15.08 23.21
N PHE A 104 -5.58 15.48 22.08
CA PHE A 104 -5.11 16.66 21.36
C PHE A 104 -5.44 17.93 22.15
N THR A 105 -4.47 18.83 22.25
CA THR A 105 -4.71 20.23 22.62
C THR A 105 -5.54 20.92 21.53
N GLU A 106 -6.07 22.10 21.83
CA GLU A 106 -6.84 22.88 20.84
C GLU A 106 -6.00 23.24 19.61
N ASP A 107 -4.71 23.54 19.80
CA ASP A 107 -3.80 23.90 18.71
C ASP A 107 -3.42 22.67 17.88
N GLU A 108 -3.12 21.54 18.51
CA GLU A 108 -2.86 20.29 17.79
C GLU A 108 -4.09 19.83 17.01
N SER A 109 -5.29 19.92 17.60
CA SER A 109 -6.55 19.60 16.93
C SER A 109 -6.75 20.43 15.66
N LYS A 110 -6.43 21.72 15.70
CA LYS A 110 -6.45 22.60 14.52
C LYS A 110 -5.39 22.22 13.49
N GLN A 111 -4.22 21.77 13.92
CA GLN A 111 -3.12 21.38 13.03
C GLN A 111 -3.41 20.06 12.28
N VAL A 112 -3.92 19.03 12.97
CA VAL A 112 -4.20 17.73 12.36
C VAL A 112 -5.44 17.75 11.47
N LYS A 113 -6.41 18.62 11.77
CA LYS A 113 -7.62 18.74 10.98
C LYS A 113 -7.33 19.30 9.59
N GLY A 114 -7.64 18.54 8.55
CA GLY A 114 -7.43 18.91 7.16
C GLY A 114 -5.96 18.86 6.73
N SER A 115 -5.09 18.18 7.48
CA SER A 115 -3.69 17.99 7.12
C SER A 115 -3.51 16.90 6.04
N PHE A 116 -4.29 16.95 4.96
CA PHE A 116 -4.17 16.08 3.79
C PHE A 116 -4.84 16.72 2.57
N ASP A 117 -4.36 16.38 1.39
CA ASP A 117 -4.96 16.70 0.09
C ASP A 117 -5.66 15.47 -0.51
N PHE A 118 -5.21 14.27 -0.13
CA PHE A 118 -5.81 12.98 -0.49
C PHE A 118 -5.63 11.94 0.63
N ILE A 119 -6.38 10.84 0.57
CA ILE A 119 -6.21 9.66 1.43
C ILE A 119 -5.82 8.44 0.58
N GLY A 120 -4.69 7.83 0.89
CA GLY A 120 -4.29 6.54 0.37
C GLY A 120 -4.96 5.40 1.15
N ILE A 121 -5.42 4.37 0.45
CA ILE A 121 -6.04 3.19 1.04
C ILE A 121 -5.27 1.94 0.65
N ASN A 122 -4.87 1.16 1.66
CA ASN A 122 -4.45 -0.22 1.53
C ASN A 122 -5.62 -1.14 1.88
N HIS A 123 -6.14 -1.87 0.91
CA HIS A 123 -7.31 -2.74 1.11
C HIS A 123 -7.07 -4.08 0.45
N TYR A 124 -7.29 -5.17 1.20
CA TYR A 124 -7.08 -6.53 0.71
C TYR A 124 -8.29 -7.44 0.90
N THR A 125 -9.06 -7.25 1.97
CA THR A 125 -10.13 -8.16 2.35
C THR A 125 -11.17 -7.52 3.27
N SER A 126 -12.23 -8.27 3.54
CA SER A 126 -13.32 -7.94 4.45
C SER A 126 -13.46 -8.97 5.58
N LEU A 127 -13.95 -8.55 6.75
CA LEU A 127 -14.06 -9.40 7.93
C LEU A 127 -15.45 -9.33 8.56
N HIS A 128 -15.92 -10.45 9.11
CA HIS A 128 -17.09 -10.47 9.97
C HIS A 128 -16.75 -9.95 11.36
N ILE A 129 -17.68 -9.20 11.96
CA ILE A 129 -17.59 -8.69 13.32
C ILE A 129 -18.69 -9.31 14.18
N LYS A 130 -18.26 -9.94 15.27
CA LYS A 130 -19.15 -10.45 16.32
C LYS A 130 -18.89 -9.68 17.61
N ASN A 131 -19.93 -9.16 18.23
CA ASN A 131 -19.79 -8.47 19.50
C ASN A 131 -19.28 -9.43 20.59
N ASN A 132 -18.25 -9.00 21.31
CA ASN A 132 -17.65 -9.79 22.39
C ASN A 132 -17.26 -8.89 23.57
N PRO A 133 -18.21 -8.58 24.47
CA PRO A 133 -17.95 -7.72 25.61
C PRO A 133 -17.03 -8.37 26.65
N MET A 134 -16.84 -9.70 26.62
CA MET A 134 -15.98 -10.39 27.59
C MET A 134 -14.51 -9.97 27.47
N LYS A 135 -14.08 -9.49 26.30
CA LYS A 135 -12.73 -8.93 26.11
C LYS A 135 -12.44 -7.72 27.00
N LEU A 136 -13.49 -7.02 27.45
CA LEU A 136 -13.35 -5.88 28.36
C LEU A 136 -13.10 -6.30 29.81
N ASN A 137 -13.32 -7.58 30.14
CA ASN A 137 -13.06 -8.12 31.48
C ASN A 137 -11.62 -8.64 31.61
N MET A 138 -10.79 -8.49 30.57
CA MET A 138 -9.38 -8.89 30.61
C MET A 138 -8.59 -7.92 31.46
N ASP A 139 -7.79 -8.45 32.40
CA ASP A 139 -6.90 -7.64 33.24
C ASP A 139 -5.85 -6.89 32.40
N TYR A 140 -5.37 -7.52 31.32
CA TYR A 140 -4.48 -6.93 30.33
C TYR A 140 -5.25 -6.71 29.01
N ARG A 141 -5.60 -5.44 28.75
CA ARG A 141 -6.45 -5.04 27.62
C ARG A 141 -5.65 -4.21 26.61
N ASP A 142 -5.31 -4.83 25.49
CA ASP A 142 -4.64 -4.18 24.36
C ASP A 142 -5.62 -3.45 23.43
N PHE A 143 -5.09 -2.81 22.38
CA PHE A 143 -5.88 -2.14 21.34
C PHE A 143 -6.98 -3.05 20.75
N ASN A 144 -6.68 -4.33 20.50
CA ASN A 144 -7.64 -5.26 19.91
C ASN A 144 -8.75 -5.64 20.89
N ALA A 145 -8.42 -5.83 22.16
CA ALA A 145 -9.39 -6.10 23.22
C ALA A 145 -10.32 -4.89 23.45
N ASP A 146 -9.84 -3.66 23.24
CA ASP A 146 -10.65 -2.43 23.34
C ASP A 146 -11.76 -2.32 22.29
N VAL A 147 -11.59 -2.98 21.14
CA VAL A 147 -12.64 -3.12 20.12
C VAL A 147 -13.82 -3.94 20.67
N ALA A 148 -13.62 -4.79 21.69
CA ALA A 148 -14.67 -5.61 22.30
C ALA A 148 -15.46 -6.44 21.27
N ALA A 149 -14.77 -6.99 20.28
CA ALA A 149 -15.36 -7.77 19.21
C ALA A 149 -14.39 -8.84 18.71
N ASP A 150 -14.94 -9.91 18.14
CA ASP A 150 -14.17 -10.89 17.39
C ASP A 150 -14.22 -10.53 15.90
N MET A 151 -13.04 -10.42 15.31
CA MET A 151 -12.84 -10.31 13.87
C MET A 151 -12.69 -11.71 13.30
N ILE A 152 -13.57 -12.08 12.38
CA ILE A 152 -13.68 -13.42 11.83
C ILE A 152 -13.47 -13.32 10.32
N ALA A 153 -12.50 -14.08 9.81
CA ALA A 153 -12.27 -14.16 8.37
C ALA A 153 -13.53 -14.65 7.66
N ILE A 154 -13.89 -13.98 6.56
CA ILE A 154 -14.87 -14.50 5.63
C ILE A 154 -14.18 -15.63 4.87
N ILE A 155 -14.83 -16.79 4.74
CA ILE A 155 -14.26 -17.96 4.05
C ILE A 155 -15.15 -18.26 2.86
N ASP A 156 -14.53 -18.47 1.70
CA ASP A 156 -15.16 -18.95 0.47
C ASP A 156 -14.35 -20.14 -0.10
N ASP A 157 -14.63 -20.54 -1.34
CA ASP A 157 -13.93 -21.64 -2.01
C ASP A 157 -12.52 -21.27 -2.52
N THR A 158 -11.99 -20.10 -2.14
CA THR A 158 -10.64 -19.66 -2.49
C THR A 158 -9.59 -20.51 -1.77
N ALA A 159 -8.43 -20.68 -2.40
CA ALA A 159 -7.35 -21.48 -1.82
C ALA A 159 -6.87 -20.90 -0.47
N PRO A 160 -6.47 -21.73 0.51
CA PRO A 160 -6.11 -21.26 1.86
C PRO A 160 -4.94 -20.27 1.92
N ASP A 161 -4.08 -20.24 0.91
CA ASP A 161 -2.94 -19.34 0.76
C ASP A 161 -3.28 -18.05 -0.01
N GLN A 162 -4.58 -17.81 -0.24
CA GLN A 162 -5.09 -16.67 -1.00
C GLN A 162 -6.21 -15.97 -0.23
N PHE A 163 -6.38 -14.67 -0.46
CA PHE A 163 -7.52 -13.96 0.09
C PHE A 163 -8.81 -14.29 -0.69
N PRO A 164 -9.94 -14.50 0.00
CA PRO A 164 -11.27 -14.50 -0.61
C PRO A 164 -11.48 -13.28 -1.51
N VAL A 165 -12.09 -13.50 -2.68
CA VAL A 165 -12.30 -12.43 -3.66
C VAL A 165 -13.58 -11.67 -3.31
N LEU A 166 -13.46 -10.63 -2.48
CA LEU A 166 -14.58 -9.87 -1.90
C LEU A 166 -14.62 -8.40 -2.36
N PRO A 167 -14.72 -8.12 -3.68
CA PRO A 167 -14.57 -6.77 -4.21
C PRO A 167 -15.67 -5.79 -3.79
N TRP A 168 -16.83 -6.30 -3.39
CA TRP A 168 -17.89 -5.48 -2.79
C TRP A 168 -17.43 -4.77 -1.51
N GLY A 169 -16.44 -5.31 -0.79
CA GLY A 169 -15.87 -4.68 0.41
C GLY A 169 -15.23 -3.34 0.09
N LEU A 170 -14.43 -3.27 -0.98
CA LEU A 170 -13.83 -2.03 -1.45
C LEU A 170 -14.89 -1.01 -1.87
N GLN A 171 -15.94 -1.45 -2.58
CA GLN A 171 -17.03 -0.57 -2.99
C GLN A 171 -17.75 0.05 -1.78
N GLN A 172 -18.02 -0.75 -0.75
CA GLN A 172 -18.66 -0.27 0.47
C GLN A 172 -17.74 0.65 1.29
N LEU A 173 -16.43 0.36 1.33
CA LEU A 173 -15.46 1.24 1.97
C LEU A 173 -15.45 2.63 1.31
N LEU A 174 -15.42 2.69 -0.02
CA LEU A 174 -15.46 3.95 -0.75
C LEU A 174 -16.80 4.69 -0.56
N GLU A 175 -17.91 3.96 -0.53
CA GLU A 175 -19.22 4.54 -0.18
C GLU A 175 -19.22 5.13 1.23
N TYR A 176 -18.58 4.46 2.20
CA TYR A 176 -18.46 4.96 3.56
C TYR A 176 -17.64 6.26 3.63
N PHE A 177 -16.50 6.35 2.92
CA PHE A 177 -15.74 7.60 2.80
C PHE A 177 -16.57 8.72 2.17
N LYS A 178 -17.36 8.41 1.14
CA LYS A 178 -18.26 9.37 0.50
C LYS A 178 -19.30 9.93 1.47
N GLN A 179 -19.92 9.06 2.26
CA GLN A 179 -21.02 9.43 3.16
C GLN A 179 -20.55 10.06 4.47
N VAL A 180 -19.45 9.57 5.06
CA VAL A 180 -19.02 9.91 6.42
C VAL A 180 -17.90 10.95 6.45
N TYR A 181 -16.99 10.90 5.48
CA TYR A 181 -15.78 11.73 5.46
C TYR A 181 -15.79 12.79 4.36
N GLY A 182 -16.92 13.01 3.70
CA GLY A 182 -17.09 14.09 2.72
C GLY A 182 -16.49 13.79 1.34
N ASN A 183 -16.24 12.52 1.01
CA ASN A 183 -15.74 12.08 -0.30
C ASN A 183 -14.38 12.70 -0.71
N PRO A 184 -13.34 12.63 0.14
CA PRO A 184 -12.03 13.16 -0.20
C PRO A 184 -11.43 12.44 -1.42
N PRO A 185 -10.46 13.03 -2.13
CA PRO A 185 -9.71 12.31 -3.14
C PRO A 185 -9.06 11.06 -2.55
N ILE A 186 -9.31 9.90 -3.17
CA ILE A 186 -8.82 8.61 -2.68
C ILE A 186 -7.94 7.93 -3.72
N TYR A 187 -6.80 7.41 -3.30
CA TYR A 187 -5.98 6.51 -4.11
C TYR A 187 -5.96 5.13 -3.46
N ILE A 188 -6.28 4.07 -4.20
CA ILE A 188 -6.06 2.70 -3.72
C ILE A 188 -4.58 2.41 -3.90
N HIS A 189 -3.76 2.73 -2.90
CA HIS A 189 -2.30 2.62 -2.97
C HIS A 189 -1.80 1.18 -2.83
N GLU A 190 -2.60 0.31 -2.22
CA GLU A 190 -2.33 -1.13 -2.23
C GLU A 190 -3.63 -1.93 -2.34
N ASN A 191 -3.66 -2.82 -3.33
CA ASN A 191 -4.64 -3.89 -3.45
C ASN A 191 -3.99 -5.03 -4.25
N GLY A 192 -4.10 -6.26 -3.78
CA GLY A 192 -3.40 -7.38 -4.39
C GLY A 192 -3.81 -8.72 -3.84
N GLN A 193 -3.38 -9.79 -4.52
CA GLN A 193 -3.66 -11.16 -4.11
C GLN A 193 -2.38 -11.84 -3.65
N GLN A 194 -2.45 -12.50 -2.50
CA GLN A 194 -1.39 -13.36 -2.00
C GLN A 194 -1.36 -14.65 -2.80
N THR A 195 -0.17 -15.17 -3.10
CA THR A 195 0.04 -16.55 -3.56
C THR A 195 1.28 -17.12 -2.90
N LYS A 196 1.37 -18.44 -2.73
CA LYS A 196 2.64 -19.06 -2.35
C LYS A 196 3.74 -18.80 -3.41
N ARG A 197 4.95 -18.44 -2.96
CA ARG A 197 6.06 -17.99 -3.85
C ARG A 197 6.47 -19.01 -4.92
N ASN A 198 6.76 -20.24 -4.50
CA ASN A 198 7.29 -21.30 -5.38
C ASN A 198 6.18 -22.06 -6.13
N THR A 199 5.21 -21.31 -6.66
CA THR A 199 4.12 -21.85 -7.49
C THR A 199 4.34 -21.51 -8.96
N THR A 200 3.36 -21.83 -9.80
CA THR A 200 3.41 -21.56 -11.23
C THR A 200 3.36 -20.05 -11.53
N LEU A 201 4.03 -19.60 -12.60
CA LEU A 201 3.82 -18.25 -13.17
C LEU A 201 2.38 -18.04 -13.66
N ASN A 202 1.58 -19.11 -13.78
CA ASN A 202 0.17 -19.07 -14.13
C ASN A 202 -0.73 -18.79 -12.90
N ASP A 203 -0.69 -17.55 -12.42
CA ASP A 203 -1.37 -17.07 -11.20
C ASP A 203 -2.81 -16.60 -11.45
N THR A 204 -3.65 -17.48 -12.02
CA THR A 204 -5.06 -17.17 -12.36
C THR A 204 -5.88 -16.60 -11.19
N GLY A 205 -5.56 -16.96 -9.94
CA GLY A 205 -6.20 -16.40 -8.74
C GLY A 205 -5.98 -14.88 -8.62
N ARG A 206 -4.77 -14.40 -8.92
CA ARG A 206 -4.45 -12.95 -8.93
C ARG A 206 -5.17 -12.22 -10.05
N VAL A 207 -5.26 -12.81 -11.24
CA VAL A 207 -6.05 -12.24 -12.36
C VAL A 207 -7.52 -12.08 -11.97
N LYS A 208 -8.14 -13.10 -11.38
CA LYS A 208 -9.55 -13.04 -10.92
C LYS A 208 -9.74 -11.98 -9.84
N TYR A 209 -8.80 -11.86 -8.91
CA TYR A 209 -8.82 -10.86 -7.86
C TYR A 209 -8.78 -9.44 -8.46
N LEU A 210 -7.78 -9.14 -9.31
CA LEU A 210 -7.63 -7.83 -9.94
C LEU A 210 -8.86 -7.44 -10.76
N GLN A 211 -9.40 -8.37 -11.56
CA GLN A 211 -10.64 -8.17 -12.31
C GLN A 211 -11.82 -7.78 -11.40
N GLY A 212 -11.98 -8.49 -10.28
CA GLY A 212 -13.04 -8.24 -9.31
C GLY A 212 -12.93 -6.84 -8.69
N TYR A 213 -11.75 -6.52 -8.13
CA TYR A 213 -11.54 -5.27 -7.39
C TYR A 213 -11.50 -4.04 -8.30
N ILE A 214 -10.86 -4.11 -9.47
CA ILE A 214 -10.89 -3.00 -10.44
C ILE A 214 -12.32 -2.79 -10.95
N GLY A 215 -13.08 -3.86 -11.20
CA GLY A 215 -14.49 -3.74 -11.59
C GLY A 215 -15.38 -3.11 -10.51
N ALA A 216 -15.18 -3.46 -9.23
CA ALA A 216 -15.91 -2.83 -8.13
C ALA A 216 -15.50 -1.37 -7.90
N LEU A 217 -14.22 -1.04 -8.11
CA LEU A 217 -13.74 0.34 -8.08
C LEU A 217 -14.41 1.18 -9.18
N LEU A 218 -14.51 0.65 -10.41
CA LEU A 218 -15.23 1.29 -11.50
C LEU A 218 -16.70 1.57 -11.11
N ASN A 219 -17.37 0.61 -10.49
CA ASN A 219 -18.74 0.79 -10.00
C ASN A 219 -18.82 1.90 -8.94
N ALA A 220 -17.86 1.97 -8.02
CA ALA A 220 -17.80 3.02 -7.01
C ALA A 220 -17.58 4.41 -7.64
N VAL A 221 -16.66 4.53 -8.60
CA VAL A 221 -16.41 5.77 -9.36
C VAL A 221 -17.66 6.21 -10.11
N ARG A 222 -18.34 5.29 -10.82
CA ARG A 222 -19.62 5.56 -11.49
C ARG A 222 -20.72 5.98 -10.50
N ASN A 223 -20.65 5.55 -9.25
CA ASN A 223 -21.55 5.94 -8.16
C ASN A 223 -21.10 7.20 -7.41
N GLY A 224 -20.15 7.97 -7.96
CA GLY A 224 -19.72 9.26 -7.43
C GLY A 224 -18.63 9.21 -6.35
N SER A 225 -17.96 8.06 -6.16
CA SER A 225 -16.73 8.01 -5.35
C SER A 225 -15.66 8.90 -5.99
N ASN A 226 -14.95 9.70 -5.17
CA ASN A 226 -13.82 10.52 -5.61
C ASN A 226 -12.49 9.74 -5.64
N ALA A 227 -12.55 8.47 -6.02
CA ALA A 227 -11.33 7.68 -6.23
C ALA A 227 -10.60 8.16 -7.50
N LYS A 228 -9.28 8.29 -7.41
CA LYS A 228 -8.39 8.89 -8.42
C LYS A 228 -7.36 7.93 -8.99
N GLY A 229 -7.10 6.81 -8.32
CA GLY A 229 -6.20 5.82 -8.87
C GLY A 229 -6.22 4.47 -8.17
N TYR A 230 -5.61 3.49 -8.82
CA TYR A 230 -5.48 2.11 -8.38
C TYR A 230 -4.06 1.61 -8.57
N PHE A 231 -3.45 1.14 -7.49
CA PHE A 231 -2.08 0.66 -7.43
C PHE A 231 -2.10 -0.80 -6.99
N THR A 232 -1.69 -1.68 -7.90
CA THR A 232 -1.57 -3.11 -7.59
C THR A 232 -0.39 -3.32 -6.65
N TRP A 233 -0.64 -3.99 -5.52
CA TRP A 233 0.42 -4.51 -4.65
C TRP A 233 0.74 -5.95 -5.07
N SER A 234 1.96 -6.27 -5.49
CA SER A 234 3.14 -5.40 -5.71
C SER A 234 3.65 -5.53 -7.15
N PHE A 235 4.61 -4.70 -7.54
CA PHE A 235 5.18 -4.80 -8.89
C PHE A 235 6.05 -6.06 -9.01
N LEU A 236 6.98 -6.24 -8.07
CA LEU A 236 7.88 -7.39 -7.97
C LEU A 236 7.47 -8.28 -6.79
N ASP A 237 7.89 -9.54 -6.80
CA ASP A 237 7.88 -10.39 -5.60
C ASP A 237 8.90 -9.85 -4.59
N VAL A 238 8.43 -9.52 -3.39
CA VAL A 238 9.19 -8.82 -2.35
C VAL A 238 9.40 -9.72 -1.13
N LEU A 239 10.08 -9.21 -0.10
CA LEU A 239 10.07 -9.80 1.24
C LEU A 239 8.75 -9.41 1.95
N GLU A 240 7.85 -10.36 2.20
CA GLU A 240 6.51 -10.12 2.75
C GLU A 240 6.48 -10.00 4.28
N LEU A 241 7.39 -9.17 4.80
CA LEU A 241 7.53 -8.83 6.22
C LEU A 241 7.56 -10.05 7.14
N LEU A 242 6.44 -10.42 7.75
CA LEU A 242 6.37 -11.50 8.73
C LEU A 242 6.39 -12.89 8.12
N ASP A 243 5.99 -13.03 6.85
CA ASP A 243 6.00 -14.31 6.13
C ASP A 243 7.29 -14.54 5.35
N GLY A 244 8.22 -13.58 5.40
CA GLY A 244 9.49 -13.66 4.67
C GLY A 244 9.28 -13.84 3.18
N TYR A 245 9.93 -14.85 2.60
CA TYR A 245 9.75 -15.23 1.20
C TYR A 245 8.77 -16.41 1.00
N GLY A 246 7.95 -16.75 2.01
CA GLY A 246 6.95 -17.81 1.91
C GLY A 246 5.83 -17.51 0.91
N SER A 247 5.36 -16.27 0.94
CA SER A 247 4.30 -15.74 0.07
C SER A 247 4.82 -14.67 -0.87
N CYS A 248 4.01 -14.34 -1.88
CA CYS A 248 4.30 -13.26 -2.80
C CYS A 248 3.04 -12.59 -3.34
N PHE A 249 3.18 -11.29 -3.65
CA PHE A 249 2.13 -10.45 -4.23
C PHE A 249 2.46 -9.92 -5.63
N GLY A 250 3.71 -10.06 -6.07
CA GLY A 250 4.24 -9.40 -7.26
C GLY A 250 3.59 -9.85 -8.56
N LEU A 251 3.45 -8.90 -9.50
CA LEU A 251 3.18 -9.20 -10.91
C LEU A 251 4.36 -9.94 -11.56
N TYR A 252 5.59 -9.63 -11.14
CA TYR A 252 6.80 -10.28 -11.59
C TYR A 252 7.39 -11.17 -10.49
N TYR A 253 7.62 -12.44 -10.82
CA TYR A 253 8.38 -13.36 -9.97
C TYR A 253 9.86 -12.97 -9.99
N VAL A 254 10.49 -12.93 -8.81
CA VAL A 254 11.93 -12.72 -8.65
C VAL A 254 12.56 -14.03 -8.21
N ASP A 255 13.43 -14.58 -9.06
CA ASP A 255 14.14 -15.82 -8.79
C ASP A 255 15.29 -15.57 -7.80
N LEU A 256 15.11 -15.96 -6.54
CA LEU A 256 16.10 -15.76 -5.48
C LEU A 256 17.27 -16.76 -5.57
N ASP A 257 17.11 -17.85 -6.31
CA ASP A 257 18.17 -18.84 -6.54
C ASP A 257 19.07 -18.44 -7.73
N ASP A 258 18.60 -17.51 -8.58
CA ASP A 258 19.38 -16.92 -9.67
C ASP A 258 20.29 -15.81 -9.10
N PRO A 259 21.63 -15.89 -9.26
CA PRO A 259 22.54 -14.86 -8.77
C PRO A 259 22.29 -13.46 -9.38
N ASP A 260 21.63 -13.38 -10.55
CA ASP A 260 21.24 -12.12 -11.17
C ASP A 260 19.86 -11.62 -10.71
N LEU A 261 19.17 -12.37 -9.83
CA LEU A 261 17.83 -12.10 -9.30
C LEU A 261 16.80 -11.82 -10.39
N LYS A 262 16.77 -12.67 -11.42
CA LYS A 262 16.02 -12.38 -12.64
C LYS A 262 14.50 -12.27 -12.42
N ARG A 263 13.88 -11.32 -13.13
CA ARG A 263 12.43 -11.06 -13.10
C ARG A 263 11.70 -11.84 -14.20
N TYR A 264 10.62 -12.51 -13.85
CA TYR A 264 9.77 -13.26 -14.78
C TYR A 264 8.31 -12.77 -14.69
N PRO A 265 7.68 -12.33 -15.80
CA PRO A 265 6.29 -11.90 -15.76
C PRO A 265 5.38 -13.09 -15.47
N LYS A 266 4.45 -12.92 -14.52
CA LYS A 266 3.36 -13.86 -14.29
C LYS A 266 2.20 -13.61 -15.25
N LEU A 267 1.21 -14.48 -15.25
CA LEU A 267 -0.02 -14.28 -16.04
C LEU A 267 -0.71 -12.96 -15.70
N SER A 268 -0.73 -12.59 -14.42
CA SER A 268 -1.24 -11.30 -13.95
C SER A 268 -0.52 -10.09 -14.53
N ALA A 269 0.81 -10.15 -14.73
CA ALA A 269 1.56 -9.08 -15.39
C ALA A 269 1.09 -8.89 -16.83
N HIS A 270 0.93 -9.98 -17.58
CA HIS A 270 0.40 -9.94 -18.95
C HIS A 270 -1.02 -9.39 -18.99
N TRP A 271 -1.90 -9.89 -18.12
CA TRP A 271 -3.29 -9.42 -18.04
C TRP A 271 -3.37 -7.92 -17.71
N TYR A 272 -2.63 -7.47 -16.70
CA TYR A 272 -2.63 -6.07 -16.28
C TYR A 272 -2.05 -5.18 -17.37
N SER A 273 -0.95 -5.58 -18.01
CA SER A 273 -0.38 -4.84 -19.13
C SER A 273 -1.38 -4.64 -20.28
N SER A 274 -2.06 -5.71 -20.69
CA SER A 274 -3.06 -5.60 -21.74
C SER A 274 -4.28 -4.77 -21.32
N PHE A 275 -4.73 -4.86 -20.07
CA PHE A 275 -5.78 -3.97 -19.54
C PHE A 275 -5.35 -2.49 -19.63
N LEU A 276 -4.13 -2.16 -19.20
CA LEU A 276 -3.61 -0.78 -19.23
C LEU A 276 -3.41 -0.23 -20.64
N LYS A 277 -3.15 -1.10 -21.62
CA LYS A 277 -3.00 -0.72 -23.03
C LYS A 277 -4.32 -0.70 -23.81
N GLY A 278 -5.45 -0.99 -23.14
CA GLY A 278 -6.76 -1.05 -23.80
C GLY A 278 -6.93 -2.22 -24.77
N GLU A 279 -6.12 -3.27 -24.61
CA GLU A 279 -6.20 -4.47 -25.46
C GLU A 279 -7.35 -5.39 -25.00
N ASN A 280 -7.99 -6.08 -25.94
CA ASN A 280 -9.03 -7.07 -25.61
C ASN A 280 -8.40 -8.32 -24.98
N VAL A 281 -8.57 -8.49 -23.67
CA VAL A 281 -8.04 -9.65 -22.93
C VAL A 281 -9.14 -10.69 -22.69
N SER A 282 -8.91 -11.94 -23.10
CA SER A 282 -9.74 -13.07 -22.64
C SER A 282 -9.41 -13.44 -21.20
N SER A 283 -10.38 -13.96 -20.46
CA SER A 283 -10.26 -14.34 -19.04
C SER A 283 -9.16 -15.36 -18.70
N ASP A 284 -8.60 -16.04 -19.70
CA ASP A 284 -7.49 -16.98 -19.57
C ASP A 284 -6.11 -16.30 -19.73
N GLY A 285 -6.07 -14.98 -19.92
CA GLY A 285 -4.85 -14.21 -20.17
C GLY A 285 -4.17 -14.55 -21.50
N ALA A 286 -4.87 -15.24 -22.41
CA ALA A 286 -4.37 -15.46 -23.76
C ALA A 286 -4.47 -14.14 -24.55
N ILE A 287 -3.32 -13.59 -24.95
CA ILE A 287 -3.25 -12.53 -25.95
C ILE A 287 -3.76 -13.15 -27.26
N GLY A 288 -4.85 -12.60 -27.81
CA GLY A 288 -5.33 -12.94 -29.13
C GLY A 288 -4.30 -12.53 -30.18
N ILE A 289 -3.32 -13.39 -30.45
CA ILE A 289 -2.45 -13.24 -31.61
C ILE A 289 -3.33 -13.51 -32.83
N GLU A 290 -3.71 -12.46 -33.56
CA GLU A 290 -4.21 -12.61 -34.92
C GLU A 290 -3.16 -13.35 -35.77
N LYS A 291 -3.34 -14.66 -35.94
CA LYS A 291 -2.69 -15.41 -37.01
C LYS A 291 -3.76 -16.15 -37.82
N ASN A 292 -4.00 -15.58 -39.01
CA ASN A 292 -4.48 -16.19 -40.25
C ASN A 292 -5.34 -17.45 -40.17
N LYS A 293 -6.63 -17.25 -40.51
CA LYS A 293 -7.62 -18.18 -41.09
C LYS A 293 -7.13 -19.61 -41.41
N THR A 294 -7.66 -20.58 -40.66
CA THR A 294 -8.20 -21.84 -41.20
C THR A 294 -9.31 -22.36 -40.26
N PRO A 295 -10.44 -22.91 -40.76
CA PRO A 295 -11.57 -23.27 -39.93
C PRO A 295 -11.54 -24.77 -39.58
N VAL A 296 -11.33 -25.13 -38.30
CA VAL A 296 -11.62 -26.49 -37.81
C VAL A 296 -12.25 -26.48 -36.42
N SER A 297 -13.51 -26.95 -36.40
CA SER A 297 -14.34 -27.58 -35.36
C SER A 297 -14.27 -27.15 -33.89
N SER A 298 -15.38 -26.51 -33.47
CA SER A 298 -16.22 -26.83 -32.30
C SER A 298 -15.53 -27.35 -31.02
N ALA A 299 -15.02 -26.42 -30.23
CA ALA A 299 -15.16 -26.45 -28.77
C ALA A 299 -15.69 -25.08 -28.34
N ARG A 300 -16.82 -25.03 -27.63
CA ARG A 300 -17.28 -23.79 -26.99
C ARG A 300 -16.31 -23.47 -25.84
N SER A 301 -15.22 -22.78 -26.13
CA SER A 301 -14.53 -21.99 -25.12
C SER A 301 -15.46 -20.85 -24.75
N ILE A 302 -15.95 -20.85 -23.51
CA ILE A 302 -16.65 -19.69 -22.97
C ILE A 302 -15.57 -18.63 -22.74
N GLN A 303 -15.34 -17.80 -23.76
CA GLN A 303 -14.50 -16.62 -23.70
C GLN A 303 -15.19 -15.64 -22.74
N TYR A 304 -14.77 -15.57 -21.47
CA TYR A 304 -15.24 -14.49 -20.61
C TYR A 304 -14.45 -13.24 -21.01
N THR A 305 -15.09 -12.43 -21.86
CA THR A 305 -14.62 -11.09 -22.21
C THR A 305 -14.59 -10.25 -20.94
N LEU A 306 -13.56 -9.42 -20.76
CA LEU A 306 -13.58 -8.38 -19.73
C LEU A 306 -14.88 -7.58 -19.84
N LYS A 307 -15.59 -7.40 -18.72
CA LYS A 307 -16.84 -6.63 -18.67
C LYS A 307 -16.61 -5.12 -18.70
N PHE A 308 -15.36 -4.68 -18.68
CA PHE A 308 -14.92 -3.28 -18.67
C PHE A 308 -13.50 -3.16 -19.25
N SER A 309 -13.14 -1.98 -19.72
CA SER A 309 -11.79 -1.63 -20.19
C SER A 309 -11.21 -0.48 -19.36
N ARG A 310 -9.95 -0.12 -19.61
CA ARG A 310 -9.34 1.08 -19.03
C ARG A 310 -10.12 2.35 -19.40
N ASP A 311 -10.64 2.43 -20.63
CA ASP A 311 -11.36 3.60 -21.14
C ASP A 311 -12.73 3.83 -20.48
N ASP A 312 -13.21 2.87 -19.68
CA ASP A 312 -14.41 3.05 -18.87
C ASP A 312 -14.18 3.95 -17.64
N PHE A 313 -12.93 4.18 -17.26
CA PHE A 313 -12.54 5.07 -16.17
C PHE A 313 -12.40 6.53 -16.66
N PRO A 314 -12.45 7.52 -15.77
CA PRO A 314 -12.11 8.91 -16.11
C PRO A 314 -10.73 9.01 -16.80
N PRO A 315 -10.54 9.90 -17.78
CA PRO A 315 -9.27 10.03 -18.50
C PRO A 315 -8.07 10.39 -17.60
N ASP A 316 -8.32 11.05 -16.46
CA ASP A 316 -7.35 11.42 -15.44
C ASP A 316 -7.13 10.34 -14.36
N PHE A 317 -7.79 9.17 -14.49
CA PHE A 317 -7.66 8.08 -13.51
C PHE A 317 -6.31 7.38 -13.66
N ILE A 318 -5.58 7.28 -12.55
CA ILE A 318 -4.20 6.76 -12.53
C ILE A 318 -4.20 5.27 -12.26
N PHE A 319 -3.48 4.51 -13.06
CA PHE A 319 -3.18 3.11 -12.77
C PHE A 319 -1.68 2.92 -12.55
N GLY A 320 -1.33 2.25 -11.45
CA GLY A 320 0.05 2.07 -11.05
C GLY A 320 0.31 0.76 -10.33
N SER A 321 1.50 0.66 -9.77
CA SER A 321 1.89 -0.42 -8.87
C SER A 321 2.72 0.14 -7.72
N GLY A 322 2.87 -0.64 -6.66
CA GLY A 322 3.55 -0.23 -5.43
C GLY A 322 4.68 -1.16 -5.01
N ALA A 323 5.61 -0.58 -4.25
CA ALA A 323 6.63 -1.26 -3.45
C ALA A 323 6.94 -0.48 -2.17
N SER A 324 7.71 -1.09 -1.28
CA SER A 324 8.18 -0.47 -0.03
C SER A 324 9.66 -0.78 0.18
N ALA A 325 10.45 0.26 0.48
CA ALA A 325 11.91 0.27 0.50
C ALA A 325 12.55 -0.98 1.09
N TYR A 326 12.23 -1.32 2.34
CA TYR A 326 12.83 -2.47 3.03
C TYR A 326 12.55 -3.81 2.31
N GLN A 327 11.41 -3.92 1.63
CA GLN A 327 10.97 -5.16 0.99
C GLN A 327 11.62 -5.40 -0.38
N VAL A 328 12.18 -4.35 -1.02
CA VAL A 328 12.67 -4.37 -2.41
C VAL A 328 14.11 -3.92 -2.61
N GLU A 329 14.59 -2.94 -1.84
CA GLU A 329 15.84 -2.26 -2.18
C GLU A 329 17.06 -3.16 -2.01
N GLY A 330 17.14 -3.88 -0.89
CA GLY A 330 18.37 -4.57 -0.51
C GLY A 330 19.50 -3.60 -0.18
N ALA A 331 20.73 -4.00 -0.51
CA ALA A 331 21.94 -3.20 -0.28
C ALA A 331 22.02 -2.67 1.16
N ALA A 332 21.69 -3.52 2.14
CA ALA A 332 21.49 -3.12 3.54
C ALA A 332 22.75 -2.49 4.18
N PHE A 333 23.94 -2.91 3.73
CA PHE A 333 25.25 -2.50 4.26
C PHE A 333 26.06 -1.62 3.31
N GLN A 334 25.43 -1.07 2.26
CA GLN A 334 26.12 -0.29 1.24
C GLN A 334 25.92 1.21 1.41
N ASP A 335 26.89 1.97 0.89
CA ASP A 335 26.77 3.42 0.68
C ASP A 335 26.34 4.25 1.89
N GLY A 336 26.69 3.80 3.10
CA GLY A 336 26.46 4.53 4.34
C GLY A 336 25.06 4.39 4.93
N ARG A 337 24.23 3.46 4.43
CA ARG A 337 23.00 3.05 5.13
C ARG A 337 23.36 2.40 6.48
N THR A 338 22.60 2.72 7.52
CA THR A 338 22.66 2.06 8.83
C THR A 338 21.50 1.08 9.00
N PRO A 339 21.58 0.17 9.99
CA PRO A 339 20.48 -0.73 10.32
C PRO A 339 19.19 0.03 10.65
N SER A 340 18.07 -0.49 10.17
CA SER A 340 16.73 -0.11 10.57
C SER A 340 16.14 -1.13 11.55
N ILE A 341 14.95 -0.83 12.10
CA ILE A 341 14.25 -1.76 12.99
C ILE A 341 13.94 -3.10 12.33
N TRP A 342 13.70 -3.10 11.02
CA TRP A 342 13.45 -4.34 10.29
C TRP A 342 14.72 -5.17 10.10
N ASP A 343 15.90 -4.56 9.89
CA ASP A 343 17.16 -5.31 9.85
C ASP A 343 17.35 -6.09 11.16
N THR A 344 17.27 -5.38 12.30
CA THR A 344 17.39 -5.99 13.63
C THR A 344 16.35 -7.08 13.86
N PHE A 345 15.10 -6.83 13.46
CA PHE A 345 13.99 -7.77 13.63
C PHE A 345 14.22 -9.06 12.83
N THR A 346 14.65 -8.95 11.57
CA THR A 346 14.87 -10.09 10.68
C THR A 346 16.15 -10.86 11.03
N HIS A 347 17.27 -10.18 11.33
CA HIS A 347 18.52 -10.83 11.77
C HIS A 347 18.40 -11.56 13.11
N ALA A 348 17.41 -11.22 13.93
CA ALA A 348 17.06 -11.99 15.13
C ALA A 348 16.31 -13.31 14.82
N GLY A 349 16.06 -13.62 13.55
CA GLY A 349 15.41 -14.85 13.11
C GLY A 349 13.88 -14.83 13.20
N ASN A 350 13.26 -13.67 13.41
CA ASN A 350 11.81 -13.56 13.58
C ASN A 350 11.00 -13.72 12.27
N VAL A 351 11.69 -13.80 11.15
CA VAL A 351 11.10 -13.95 9.81
C VAL A 351 11.64 -15.23 9.16
N HIS A 352 11.53 -16.35 9.86
CA HIS A 352 11.97 -17.67 9.35
C HIS A 352 13.43 -17.76 8.90
N GLY A 353 14.28 -16.82 9.33
CA GLY A 353 15.68 -16.69 8.90
C GLY A 353 15.88 -15.85 7.63
N ASP A 354 14.80 -15.41 6.97
CA ASP A 354 14.85 -14.49 5.83
C ASP A 354 15.20 -13.06 6.29
N THR A 355 15.84 -12.29 5.40
CA THR A 355 16.30 -10.92 5.66
C THR A 355 16.03 -10.01 4.47
N GLY A 356 16.05 -8.70 4.69
CA GLY A 356 16.00 -7.69 3.63
C GLY A 356 17.35 -7.32 3.05
N ASP A 357 18.43 -8.06 3.37
CA ASP A 357 19.81 -7.66 3.07
C ASP A 357 20.05 -7.45 1.56
N ILE A 358 19.48 -8.35 0.76
CA ILE A 358 19.51 -8.34 -0.71
C ILE A 358 18.13 -8.04 -1.29
N ALA A 359 17.04 -8.54 -0.68
CA ALA A 359 15.68 -8.36 -1.20
C ALA A 359 15.53 -8.81 -2.68
N CYS A 360 14.89 -8.01 -3.54
CA CYS A 360 14.95 -8.18 -5.00
C CYS A 360 16.03 -7.32 -5.66
N ASP A 361 16.83 -6.61 -4.85
CA ASP A 361 17.95 -5.79 -5.27
C ASP A 361 17.57 -4.62 -6.20
N GLU A 362 16.41 -3.98 -5.96
CA GLU A 362 16.00 -2.79 -6.71
C GLU A 362 17.03 -1.66 -6.57
N TYR A 363 17.82 -1.61 -5.49
CA TYR A 363 18.87 -0.61 -5.32
C TYR A 363 19.86 -0.58 -6.50
N HIS A 364 20.26 -1.74 -7.01
CA HIS A 364 21.15 -1.83 -8.17
C HIS A 364 20.38 -2.00 -9.50
N LYS A 365 19.16 -2.53 -9.46
CA LYS A 365 18.43 -2.99 -10.64
C LYS A 365 17.24 -2.09 -11.03
N TYR A 366 17.06 -0.95 -10.37
CA TYR A 366 15.94 -0.03 -10.61
C TYR A 366 15.74 0.35 -12.09
N LYS A 367 16.79 0.43 -12.91
CA LYS A 367 16.65 0.73 -14.35
C LYS A 367 15.93 -0.39 -15.11
N GLU A 368 16.26 -1.64 -14.79
CA GLU A 368 15.58 -2.82 -15.34
C GLU A 368 14.12 -2.82 -14.89
N ASP A 369 13.90 -2.55 -13.60
CA ASP A 369 12.56 -2.55 -12.99
C ASP A 369 11.68 -1.43 -13.58
N VAL A 370 12.19 -0.20 -13.71
CA VAL A 370 11.49 0.92 -14.37
C VAL A 370 11.19 0.60 -15.83
N LYS A 371 12.12 -0.02 -16.56
CA LYS A 371 11.85 -0.46 -17.92
C LYS A 371 10.66 -1.44 -17.99
N LEU A 372 10.59 -2.41 -17.07
CA LEU A 372 9.45 -3.33 -17.00
C LEU A 372 8.14 -2.60 -16.67
N MET A 373 8.17 -1.57 -15.82
CA MET A 373 7.00 -0.74 -15.49
C MET A 373 6.48 0.02 -16.73
N VAL A 374 7.40 0.59 -17.52
CA VAL A 374 7.06 1.27 -18.78
C VAL A 374 6.48 0.29 -19.79
N ASP A 375 7.13 -0.86 -19.98
CA ASP A 375 6.66 -1.90 -20.88
C ASP A 375 5.29 -2.46 -20.44
N THR A 376 5.02 -2.49 -19.13
CA THR A 376 3.71 -2.85 -18.58
C THR A 376 2.64 -1.81 -18.94
N GLY A 377 3.00 -0.53 -19.01
CA GLY A 377 2.09 0.59 -19.30
C GLY A 377 1.60 1.33 -18.05
N LEU A 378 2.37 1.31 -16.95
CA LEU A 378 2.01 2.04 -15.72
C LEU A 378 1.96 3.55 -15.97
N ASP A 379 1.05 4.23 -15.28
CA ASP A 379 1.01 5.70 -15.19
C ASP A 379 1.76 6.22 -13.98
N ALA A 380 1.78 5.44 -12.89
CA ALA A 380 2.42 5.83 -11.64
C ALA A 380 3.10 4.65 -10.95
N TYR A 381 4.12 4.96 -10.15
CA TYR A 381 4.79 4.01 -9.27
C TYR A 381 4.86 4.58 -7.86
N ARG A 382 4.31 3.84 -6.90
CA ARG A 382 4.34 4.19 -5.49
C ARG A 382 5.48 3.46 -4.80
N PHE A 383 6.38 4.19 -4.18
CA PHE A 383 7.50 3.61 -3.43
C PHE A 383 7.74 4.41 -2.14
N SER A 384 8.41 3.79 -1.16
CA SER A 384 8.81 4.48 0.06
C SER A 384 10.30 4.82 0.05
N ILE A 385 10.68 5.80 0.86
CA ILE A 385 12.08 6.14 1.12
C ILE A 385 12.53 5.45 2.42
N SER A 386 13.71 4.84 2.39
CA SER A 386 14.39 4.29 3.57
C SER A 386 15.01 5.44 4.37
N TRP A 387 14.47 5.69 5.56
CA TRP A 387 15.01 6.70 6.47
C TRP A 387 16.46 6.37 6.85
N SER A 388 16.78 5.11 7.15
CA SER A 388 18.15 4.72 7.53
C SER A 388 19.16 4.83 6.38
N ARG A 389 18.69 4.93 5.13
CA ARG A 389 19.54 5.22 3.98
C ARG A 389 19.78 6.71 3.79
N ILE A 390 18.76 7.56 3.99
CA ILE A 390 18.85 9.02 3.79
C ILE A 390 19.44 9.74 5.00
N ILE A 391 19.05 9.38 6.21
CA ILE A 391 19.52 9.96 7.47
C ILE A 391 19.93 8.80 8.41
N PRO A 392 21.15 8.26 8.25
CA PRO A 392 21.52 7.00 8.89
C PRO A 392 21.50 7.04 10.42
N ASP A 393 21.84 8.18 11.01
CA ASP A 393 21.81 8.35 12.48
C ASP A 393 20.42 8.78 12.98
N GLY A 394 19.37 8.67 12.16
CA GLY A 394 18.00 9.15 12.45
C GLY A 394 17.83 10.66 12.37
N ARG A 395 18.91 11.41 12.61
CA ARG A 395 18.98 12.87 12.62
C ARG A 395 20.34 13.34 12.10
N GLY A 396 20.41 14.61 11.72
CA GLY A 396 21.67 15.24 11.29
C GLY A 396 21.86 15.21 9.78
N PRO A 397 23.10 15.04 9.28
CA PRO A 397 23.42 15.21 7.87
C PRO A 397 22.77 14.14 7.00
N VAL A 398 22.34 14.55 5.81
CA VAL A 398 21.84 13.64 4.77
C VAL A 398 23.01 12.84 4.19
N ASN A 399 22.80 11.54 3.99
CA ASN A 399 23.71 10.68 3.25
C ASN A 399 23.62 11.00 1.73
N PRO A 400 24.66 11.59 1.12
CA PRO A 400 24.61 12.03 -0.26
C PRO A 400 24.45 10.87 -1.25
N LYS A 401 24.95 9.66 -0.94
CA LYS A 401 24.80 8.50 -1.82
C LYS A 401 23.39 7.93 -1.77
N GLY A 402 22.81 7.83 -0.57
CA GLY A 402 21.40 7.47 -0.39
C GLY A 402 20.48 8.44 -1.14
N LEU A 403 20.72 9.75 -1.03
CA LEU A 403 19.98 10.76 -1.76
C LEU A 403 20.15 10.61 -3.29
N ALA A 404 21.37 10.34 -3.75
CA ALA A 404 21.64 10.12 -5.17
C ALA A 404 20.85 8.92 -5.73
N TYR A 405 20.70 7.83 -4.97
CA TYR A 405 19.89 6.69 -5.39
C TYR A 405 18.43 7.08 -5.67
N TYR A 406 17.74 7.73 -4.72
CA TYR A 406 16.33 8.11 -4.94
C TYR A 406 16.19 9.17 -6.04
N ASN A 407 17.11 10.12 -6.14
CA ASN A 407 17.12 11.07 -7.25
C ASN A 407 17.25 10.33 -8.59
N ASN A 408 18.12 9.32 -8.67
CA ASN A 408 18.28 8.53 -9.88
C ASN A 408 17.04 7.69 -10.21
N LEU A 409 16.41 7.06 -9.22
CA LEU A 409 15.15 6.33 -9.39
C LEU A 409 14.02 7.26 -9.89
N ILE A 410 13.84 8.41 -9.22
CA ILE A 410 12.83 9.40 -9.62
C ILE A 410 13.10 9.91 -11.03
N ASN A 411 14.37 10.25 -11.34
CA ASN A 411 14.77 10.69 -12.67
C ASN A 411 14.52 9.60 -13.73
N GLU A 412 14.77 8.33 -13.42
CA GLU A 412 14.49 7.23 -14.34
C GLU A 412 12.98 7.09 -14.60
N LEU A 413 12.14 7.19 -13.56
CA LEU A 413 10.68 7.14 -13.69
C LEU A 413 10.13 8.27 -14.57
N ILE A 414 10.57 9.51 -14.35
CA ILE A 414 10.03 10.68 -15.06
C ILE A 414 10.59 10.85 -16.48
N ASN A 415 11.84 10.43 -16.73
CA ASN A 415 12.50 10.64 -18.02
C ASN A 415 12.29 9.49 -19.02
N HIS A 416 11.74 8.36 -18.57
CA HIS A 416 11.42 7.26 -19.47
C HIS A 416 10.21 7.66 -20.33
N GLU A 417 10.47 8.31 -21.46
CA GLU A 417 9.45 8.62 -22.47
C GLU A 417 8.65 7.34 -22.77
N LYS A 418 7.33 7.38 -22.55
CA LYS A 418 6.40 6.45 -23.22
C LYS A 418 6.60 6.71 -24.71
N MET A 419 7.50 5.96 -25.37
CA MET A 419 7.94 6.24 -26.73
C MET A 419 6.76 6.53 -27.67
N LEU A 420 6.50 7.81 -27.91
CA LEU A 420 5.99 8.29 -29.17
C LEU A 420 7.22 8.60 -30.02
N PRO A 421 7.25 8.19 -31.30
CA PRO A 421 8.43 8.37 -32.11
C PRO A 421 8.65 9.87 -32.34
N PHE A 422 9.86 10.34 -32.01
CA PHE A 422 10.41 11.67 -32.25
C PHE A 422 10.06 12.78 -31.25
N SER A 423 10.93 13.00 -30.26
CA SER A 423 11.43 14.35 -30.00
C SER A 423 12.81 14.33 -29.33
N ILE A 424 13.70 15.18 -29.79
CA ILE A 424 15.03 15.43 -29.22
C ILE A 424 14.92 16.69 -28.38
N ARG A 425 15.46 16.70 -27.14
CA ARG A 425 16.17 17.88 -26.59
C ARG A 425 16.96 17.63 -25.30
N THR A 426 17.95 18.50 -25.18
CA THR A 426 19.15 18.56 -24.33
C THR A 426 18.94 19.14 -22.92
N LEU A 427 19.67 18.58 -21.95
CA LEU A 427 19.99 19.07 -20.58
C LEU A 427 20.58 20.50 -20.55
N PRO A 428 20.37 21.31 -19.47
CA PRO A 428 21.07 21.08 -18.18
C PRO A 428 20.35 21.47 -16.86
N PHE A 429 20.79 20.81 -15.77
CA PHE A 429 20.78 21.18 -14.34
C PHE A 429 19.96 22.39 -13.86
N LEU A 430 18.81 22.11 -13.23
CA LEU A 430 18.27 22.66 -11.98
C LEU A 430 16.96 21.91 -11.72
N ILE A 431 16.59 21.69 -10.46
CA ILE A 431 15.31 21.05 -10.09
C ILE A 431 14.21 22.07 -10.40
N ASP A 432 13.79 22.12 -11.65
CA ASP A 432 12.52 22.68 -12.09
C ASP A 432 11.71 21.49 -12.64
N LEU A 433 10.71 21.07 -11.88
CA LEU A 433 9.68 20.17 -12.41
C LEU A 433 8.95 20.97 -13.51
N PRO A 434 8.93 20.50 -14.78
CA PRO A 434 8.29 21.27 -15.84
C PRO A 434 6.80 21.44 -15.53
N SER A 435 6.34 22.69 -15.59
CA SER A 435 4.98 23.14 -15.28
C SER A 435 3.92 22.74 -16.32
N SER A 436 4.18 21.71 -17.12
CA SER A 436 3.23 21.14 -18.07
C SER A 436 3.50 19.63 -18.22
N LEU A 437 2.66 18.84 -17.56
CA LEU A 437 2.56 17.38 -17.73
C LEU A 437 1.98 17.06 -19.12
N ASP A 438 2.78 17.25 -20.17
CA ASP A 438 2.62 16.45 -21.37
C ASP A 438 3.19 15.05 -21.04
N GLN A 439 2.31 14.05 -21.00
CA GLN A 439 2.49 12.68 -20.46
C GLN A 439 3.69 11.91 -21.05
N ALA A 440 4.90 12.08 -20.51
CA ALA A 440 6.10 11.40 -21.01
C ALA A 440 6.90 10.65 -19.91
N GLY A 441 6.25 10.12 -18.87
CA GLY A 441 6.92 9.32 -17.83
C GLY A 441 5.96 8.64 -16.85
N ILE A 442 6.51 7.91 -15.89
CA ILE A 442 5.78 7.30 -14.76
C ILE A 442 5.78 8.30 -13.59
N GLN A 443 4.59 8.63 -13.09
CA GLN A 443 4.41 9.55 -11.96
C GLN A 443 4.88 8.90 -10.64
N PRO A 444 5.84 9.51 -9.91
CA PRO A 444 6.24 9.00 -8.61
C PRO A 444 5.22 9.35 -7.52
N HIS A 445 4.79 8.35 -6.75
CA HIS A 445 4.01 8.50 -5.52
C HIS A 445 4.90 8.12 -4.32
N VAL A 446 5.52 9.11 -3.68
CA VAL A 446 6.57 8.85 -2.68
C VAL A 446 5.98 8.79 -1.26
N THR A 447 6.22 7.68 -0.57
CA THR A 447 5.91 7.52 0.86
C THR A 447 7.14 7.87 1.69
N LEU A 448 7.08 8.98 2.44
CA LEU A 448 8.22 9.47 3.24
C LEU A 448 8.54 8.57 4.45
N PHE A 449 7.54 7.88 5.00
CA PHE A 449 7.70 6.95 6.11
C PHE A 449 6.80 5.73 5.94
N HIS A 450 7.38 4.53 6.08
CA HIS A 450 6.70 3.24 5.93
C HIS A 450 7.01 2.28 7.09
N ILE A 451 6.77 2.72 8.34
CA ILE A 451 6.94 1.90 9.56
C ILE A 451 8.33 1.19 9.58
N ASP A 452 9.35 1.95 9.18
CA ASP A 452 10.75 1.52 9.15
C ASP A 452 11.61 2.73 9.49
N LEU A 453 12.08 2.78 10.73
CA LEU A 453 12.94 3.85 11.24
C LEU A 453 14.36 3.32 11.49
N PRO A 454 15.38 4.18 11.49
CA PRO A 454 16.74 3.80 11.84
C PRO A 454 16.80 3.20 13.24
N GLN A 455 17.51 2.08 13.42
CA GLN A 455 17.56 1.34 14.69
C GLN A 455 18.01 2.25 15.86
N VAL A 456 18.87 3.24 15.60
CA VAL A 456 19.32 4.18 16.63
C VAL A 456 18.17 4.97 17.27
N LEU A 457 17.09 5.26 16.55
CA LEU A 457 15.92 5.93 17.12
C LEU A 457 15.11 4.99 18.01
N GLU A 458 15.05 3.71 17.67
CA GLU A 458 14.48 2.68 18.56
C GLU A 458 15.32 2.54 19.84
N ASP A 459 16.64 2.49 19.70
CA ASP A 459 17.55 2.29 20.83
C ASP A 459 17.58 3.51 21.78
N GLU A 460 17.51 4.73 21.23
CA GLU A 460 17.59 5.98 22.00
C GLU A 460 16.24 6.43 22.56
N TYR A 461 15.14 6.23 21.81
CA TYR A 461 13.82 6.79 22.13
C TYR A 461 12.70 5.75 22.22
N GLY A 462 12.95 4.45 22.00
CA GLY A 462 11.86 3.47 21.93
C GLY A 462 10.91 3.73 20.74
N GLY A 463 11.45 4.26 19.65
CA GLY A 463 10.72 4.45 18.39
C GLY A 463 9.74 5.62 18.47
N TRP A 464 8.45 5.32 18.34
CA TRP A 464 7.37 6.32 18.37
C TRP A 464 6.74 6.52 19.76
N VAL A 465 7.26 5.86 20.79
CA VAL A 465 6.65 5.84 22.13
C VAL A 465 7.09 7.01 23.01
N ILE A 466 8.24 7.62 22.73
CA ILE A 466 8.81 8.79 23.44
C ILE A 466 8.98 9.91 22.44
#